data_AF-A0A1Q5GY88-F1
#
_entry.id   AF-A0A1Q5GY88-F1
#
_cell.length_a   1.000
_cell.length_b   1.000
_cell.length_c   1.000
_cell.angle_alpha   90.00
_cell.angle_beta   90.00
_cell.angle_gamma   90.00
#
_symmetry.space_group_name_H-M   'P 1'
#
loop_
_entity.id
_entity.type
_entity.pdbx_description
1 polymer ?
#
loop_
_entity_poly.entity_id
_entity_poly.type
_entity_poly.pdbx_seq_one_letter_code
_entity_poly.pdbx_strand_id
1 'polypeptide(L)'
;MTAVPWWAHEARRCGRQAFVLPVLAAITASAAVATGSGTGVVLDRALLSCALPTATALACAAVVAREPMLELHLALPTPYPRTVARRLAWPASVTAAAVLVLVGLVAATGRQPGPLTTLLELSGLSVLLSGAAVWATARAGSATPATGLIVAVVLAKLLLVDRVVPEGAAQAVPALLIGGHLFSLALRALRPGARSGARLGHGDAHLGPREA
;
A
#
# COMPACT_ATOMS: atom_id res chain seq x y z
N MET A 1 -27.39 12.51 21.82
CA MET A 1 -26.76 12.01 20.59
C MET A 1 -25.64 11.06 20.99
N THR A 2 -25.91 9.76 20.97
CA THR A 2 -24.93 8.75 21.35
C THR A 2 -23.83 8.76 20.30
N ALA A 3 -22.60 9.01 20.74
CA ALA A 3 -21.40 8.95 19.93
C ALA A 3 -21.11 7.48 19.56
N VAL A 4 -22.01 6.85 18.79
CA VAL A 4 -21.61 5.71 17.98
C VAL A 4 -20.45 6.24 17.15
N PRO A 5 -19.23 5.78 17.42
CA PRO A 5 -18.06 6.54 17.07
C PRO A 5 -18.02 6.56 15.56
N TRP A 6 -18.05 7.77 15.01
CA TRP A 6 -17.87 8.06 13.58
C TRP A 6 -16.83 7.12 12.93
N TRP A 7 -15.78 6.78 13.67
CA TRP A 7 -14.75 5.79 13.34
C TRP A 7 -15.27 4.39 12.98
N ALA A 8 -16.22 3.82 13.72
CA ALA A 8 -16.79 2.51 13.39
C ALA A 8 -17.51 2.52 12.04
N HIS A 9 -18.13 3.65 11.65
CA HIS A 9 -18.73 3.80 10.34
C HIS A 9 -17.68 3.86 9.23
N GLU A 10 -16.58 4.59 9.44
CA GLU A 10 -15.48 4.67 8.47
C GLU A 10 -14.75 3.34 8.30
N ALA A 11 -14.52 2.62 9.39
CA ALA A 11 -13.92 1.29 9.35
C ALA A 11 -14.76 0.32 8.49
N ARG A 12 -16.09 0.36 8.62
CA ARG A 12 -16.99 -0.47 7.80
C ARG A 12 -16.92 -0.10 6.32
N ARG A 13 -16.78 1.19 5.97
CA ARG A 13 -16.67 1.67 4.59
C ARG A 13 -15.36 1.28 3.90
N CYS A 14 -14.25 1.23 4.65
CA CYS A 14 -12.97 0.77 4.11
C CYS A 14 -13.00 -0.72 3.71
N GLY A 15 -14.02 -1.45 4.19
CA GLY A 15 -14.16 -2.88 3.98
C GLY A 15 -13.30 -3.68 4.97
N ARG A 16 -13.74 -4.90 5.29
CA ARG A 16 -13.05 -5.79 6.23
C ARG A 16 -11.60 -6.08 5.81
N GLN A 17 -11.32 -6.06 4.51
CA GLN A 17 -9.99 -6.30 3.94
C GLN A 17 -8.93 -5.33 4.46
N ALA A 18 -9.30 -4.08 4.78
CA ALA A 18 -8.36 -3.07 5.29
C ALA A 18 -7.77 -3.46 6.67
N PHE A 19 -8.48 -4.28 7.43
CA PHE A 19 -8.07 -4.75 8.76
C PHE A 19 -7.56 -6.18 8.72
N VAL A 20 -8.28 -7.06 8.03
CA VAL A 20 -8.00 -8.50 8.02
C VAL A 20 -6.66 -8.80 7.35
N LEU A 21 -6.32 -8.12 6.25
CA LEU A 21 -5.09 -8.41 5.52
C LEU A 21 -3.83 -8.10 6.35
N PRO A 22 -3.64 -6.89 6.91
CA PRO A 22 -2.46 -6.61 7.74
C PRO A 22 -2.38 -7.50 8.98
N VAL A 23 -3.51 -7.82 9.61
CA VAL A 23 -3.55 -8.68 10.80
C VAL A 23 -3.16 -10.12 10.46
N LEU A 24 -3.71 -10.70 9.40
CA LEU A 24 -3.32 -12.04 8.96
C LEU A 24 -1.84 -12.10 8.59
N ALA A 25 -1.33 -11.07 7.91
CA ALA A 25 0.10 -10.99 7.58
C ALA A 25 1.00 -10.86 8.82
N ALA A 26 0.55 -10.13 9.84
CA ALA A 26 1.26 -10.04 11.11
C ALA A 26 1.28 -11.38 11.85
N ILE A 27 0.16 -12.12 11.83
CA ILE A 27 0.07 -13.46 12.42
C ILE A 27 0.99 -14.42 11.69
N THR A 28 0.99 -14.44 10.35
CA THR A 28 1.87 -15.33 9.58
C THR A 28 3.34 -14.99 9.76
N ALA A 29 3.69 -13.71 9.80
CA ALA A 29 5.05 -13.26 10.11
C ALA A 29 5.46 -13.66 11.55
N SER A 30 4.56 -13.51 12.53
CA SER A 30 4.81 -13.92 13.92
C SER A 30 4.97 -15.42 14.07
N ALA A 31 4.19 -16.21 13.32
CA ALA A 31 4.33 -17.66 13.27
C ALA A 31 5.70 -18.07 12.73
N ALA A 32 6.19 -17.39 11.68
CA ALA A 32 7.54 -17.61 11.14
C ALA A 32 8.64 -17.29 12.17
N VAL A 33 8.47 -16.24 13.00
CA VAL A 33 9.40 -15.98 14.13
C VAL A 33 9.40 -17.16 15.12
N ALA A 34 8.22 -17.68 15.46
CA ALA A 34 8.05 -18.69 16.49
C ALA A 34 8.56 -20.08 16.07
N THR A 35 8.39 -20.47 14.80
CA THR A 35 8.85 -21.78 14.31
C THR A 35 10.37 -21.90 14.23
N GLY A 36 11.08 -20.77 14.22
CA GLY A 36 12.53 -20.72 14.13
C GLY A 36 13.06 -21.18 12.76
N SER A 37 14.33 -20.88 12.49
CA SER A 37 15.00 -21.16 11.23
C SER A 37 15.34 -22.65 11.09
N GLY A 38 14.33 -23.48 10.84
CA GLY A 38 14.54 -24.77 10.17
C GLY A 38 15.02 -24.56 8.73
N THR A 39 15.10 -25.64 7.94
CA THR A 39 15.55 -25.69 6.52
C THR A 39 14.89 -24.68 5.54
N GLY A 40 13.98 -23.82 5.99
CA GLY A 40 13.24 -22.80 5.22
C GLY A 40 13.66 -21.33 5.44
N VAL A 41 14.93 -21.04 5.75
CA VAL A 41 15.46 -19.68 6.04
C VAL A 41 15.00 -18.59 5.04
N VAL A 42 14.89 -18.93 3.75
CA VAL A 42 14.46 -17.99 2.71
C VAL A 42 12.98 -17.65 2.83
N LEU A 43 12.12 -18.64 3.13
CA LEU A 43 10.68 -18.43 3.29
C LEU A 43 10.40 -17.61 4.55
N ASP A 44 11.07 -17.91 5.66
CA ASP A 44 10.90 -17.18 6.92
C ASP A 44 11.32 -15.72 6.73
N ARG A 45 12.45 -15.46 6.08
CA ARG A 45 12.91 -14.09 5.77
C ARG A 45 11.95 -13.37 4.83
N ALA A 46 11.42 -14.05 3.81
CA ALA A 46 10.44 -13.45 2.90
C ALA A 46 9.13 -13.10 3.62
N LEU A 47 8.65 -13.98 4.49
CA LEU A 47 7.45 -13.73 5.30
C LEU A 47 7.66 -12.54 6.25
N LEU A 48 8.80 -12.49 6.94
CA LEU A 48 9.11 -11.42 7.88
C LEU A 48 9.24 -10.06 7.19
N SER A 49 9.95 -10.00 6.06
CA SER A 49 10.25 -8.74 5.38
C SER A 49 9.15 -8.26 4.45
N CYS A 50 8.35 -9.16 3.87
CA CYS A 50 7.44 -8.82 2.77
C CYS A 50 5.95 -9.09 3.09
N ALA A 51 5.58 -10.02 3.98
CA ALA A 51 4.17 -10.37 4.15
C ALA A 51 3.33 -9.19 4.64
N LEU A 52 3.81 -8.49 5.67
CA LEU A 52 3.10 -7.34 6.22
C LEU A 52 3.07 -6.17 5.20
N PRO A 53 4.21 -5.70 4.64
CA PRO A 53 4.16 -4.64 3.63
C PRO A 53 3.28 -4.96 2.40
N THR A 54 3.29 -6.20 1.90
CA THR A 54 2.44 -6.60 0.76
C THR A 54 0.97 -6.60 1.10
N ALA A 55 0.58 -7.16 2.23
CA ALA A 55 -0.81 -7.15 2.69
C ALA A 55 -1.34 -5.73 2.87
N THR A 56 -0.48 -4.81 3.32
CA THR A 56 -0.85 -3.41 3.56
C THR A 56 -1.02 -2.64 2.26
N ALA A 57 -0.16 -2.91 1.28
CA ALA A 57 -0.30 -2.37 -0.07
C ALA A 57 -1.58 -2.88 -0.77
N LEU A 58 -1.91 -4.17 -0.62
CA LEU A 58 -3.15 -4.76 -1.13
C LEU A 58 -4.39 -4.17 -0.44
N ALA A 59 -4.33 -3.97 0.89
CA ALA A 59 -5.37 -3.28 1.63
C ALA A 59 -5.58 -1.84 1.12
N CYS A 60 -4.49 -1.09 0.92
CA CYS A 60 -4.55 0.26 0.34
C CYS A 60 -5.14 0.26 -1.08
N ALA A 61 -4.72 -0.67 -1.95
CA ALA A 61 -5.29 -0.83 -3.29
C ALA A 61 -6.79 -1.12 -3.25
N ALA A 62 -7.22 -2.02 -2.35
CA ALA A 62 -8.63 -2.37 -2.19
C ALA A 62 -9.46 -1.18 -1.69
N VAL A 63 -8.93 -0.38 -0.75
CA VAL A 63 -9.60 0.84 -0.26
C VAL A 63 -9.78 1.84 -1.41
N VAL A 64 -8.75 2.07 -2.22
CA VAL A 64 -8.83 3.00 -3.36
C VAL A 64 -9.78 2.50 -4.45
N ALA A 65 -9.73 1.20 -4.78
CA ALA A 65 -10.57 0.59 -5.80
C ALA A 65 -12.05 0.52 -5.39
N ARG A 66 -12.35 0.48 -4.08
CA ARG A 66 -13.72 0.44 -3.55
C ARG A 66 -14.40 1.79 -3.48
N GLU A 67 -13.70 2.90 -3.68
CA GLU A 67 -14.31 4.23 -3.58
C GLU A 67 -15.25 4.48 -4.77
N PRO A 68 -16.59 4.47 -4.57
CA PRO A 68 -17.53 4.51 -5.69
C PRO A 68 -17.61 5.92 -6.28
N MET A 69 -17.63 5.94 -7.62
CA MET A 69 -17.84 7.06 -8.55
C MET A 69 -17.48 8.47 -8.05
N LEU A 70 -16.39 8.98 -8.60
CA LEU A 70 -15.98 10.38 -8.57
C LEU A 70 -17.14 11.36 -8.86
N GLU A 71 -18.11 10.93 -9.67
CA GLU A 71 -19.30 11.69 -10.06
C GLU A 71 -20.19 12.08 -8.87
N LEU A 72 -20.33 11.22 -7.85
CA LEU A 72 -21.12 11.53 -6.66
C LEU A 72 -20.40 12.49 -5.70
N HIS A 73 -19.07 12.49 -5.75
CA HIS A 73 -18.23 13.38 -4.93
C HIS A 73 -18.12 14.80 -5.51
N LEU A 74 -18.46 15.02 -6.78
CA LEU A 74 -18.53 16.35 -7.37
C LEU A 74 -19.67 17.21 -6.77
N ALA A 75 -20.67 16.57 -6.15
CA ALA A 75 -21.76 17.26 -5.46
C ALA A 75 -21.42 17.64 -3.99
N LEU A 76 -20.27 17.19 -3.46
CA LEU A 76 -19.90 17.41 -2.07
C LEU A 76 -18.85 18.52 -1.94
N PRO A 77 -18.94 19.37 -0.89
CA PRO A 77 -17.99 20.47 -0.67
C PRO A 77 -16.59 19.98 -0.24
N THR A 78 -16.43 18.70 0.07
CA THR A 78 -15.15 18.15 0.54
C THR A 78 -14.31 17.62 -0.61
N PRO A 79 -13.02 18.01 -0.71
CA PRO A 79 -12.15 17.53 -1.78
C PRO A 79 -11.90 16.02 -1.68
N TYR A 80 -12.18 15.30 -2.76
CA TYR A 80 -11.97 13.85 -2.90
C TYR A 80 -10.61 13.30 -2.44
N PRO A 81 -9.44 13.92 -2.71
CA PRO A 81 -8.17 13.37 -2.20
C PRO A 81 -8.09 13.34 -0.67
N ARG A 82 -8.82 14.23 0.04
CA ARG A 82 -8.83 14.26 1.50
C ARG A 82 -9.64 13.11 2.08
N THR A 83 -10.73 12.69 1.41
CA THR A 83 -11.54 11.54 1.85
C THR A 83 -10.77 10.24 1.65
N VAL A 84 -10.09 10.09 0.52
CA VAL A 84 -9.22 8.93 0.25
C VAL A 84 -8.06 8.86 1.25
N ALA A 85 -7.35 9.97 1.49
CA ALA A 85 -6.25 10.00 2.47
C ALA A 85 -6.71 9.59 3.88
N ARG A 86 -7.89 10.04 4.29
CA ARG A 86 -8.48 9.67 5.58
C ARG A 86 -8.84 8.20 5.67
N ARG A 87 -9.33 7.58 4.60
CA ARG A 87 -9.61 6.13 4.57
C ARG A 87 -8.33 5.30 4.55
N LEU A 88 -7.28 5.79 3.89
CA LEU A 88 -5.96 5.15 3.90
C LEU A 88 -5.25 5.25 5.25
N ALA A 89 -5.66 6.19 6.12
CA ALA A 89 -5.17 6.25 7.49
C ALA A 89 -5.50 4.98 8.30
N TRP A 90 -6.60 4.28 7.98
CA TRP A 90 -6.99 3.04 8.66
C TRP A 90 -6.03 1.87 8.40
N PRO A 91 -5.78 1.43 7.15
CA PRO A 91 -4.79 0.40 6.91
C PRO A 91 -3.42 0.87 7.42
N ALA A 92 -3.04 2.14 7.27
CA ALA A 92 -1.78 2.66 7.80
C ALA A 92 -1.65 2.52 9.33
N SER A 93 -2.69 2.83 10.11
CA SER A 93 -2.65 2.71 11.57
C SER A 93 -2.59 1.25 12.02
N VAL A 94 -3.35 0.37 11.37
CA VAL A 94 -3.31 -1.08 11.66
C VAL A 94 -1.93 -1.65 11.32
N THR A 95 -1.37 -1.23 10.19
CA THR A 95 -0.01 -1.58 9.76
C THR A 95 1.02 -1.14 10.79
N ALA A 96 0.96 0.11 11.23
CA ALA A 96 1.92 0.65 12.21
C ALA A 96 1.87 -0.15 13.52
N ALA A 97 0.67 -0.44 14.03
CA ALA A 97 0.50 -1.28 15.21
C ALA A 97 1.08 -2.69 15.00
N ALA A 98 0.79 -3.32 13.85
CA ALA A 98 1.30 -4.64 13.51
C ALA A 98 2.83 -4.67 13.38
N VAL A 99 3.45 -3.65 12.78
CA VAL A 99 4.91 -3.51 12.70
C VAL A 99 5.51 -3.41 14.10
N LEU A 100 4.95 -2.57 14.99
CA LEU A 100 5.45 -2.42 16.35
C LEU A 100 5.39 -3.74 17.12
N VAL A 101 4.30 -4.50 17.00
CA VAL A 101 4.16 -5.82 17.64
C VAL A 101 5.19 -6.79 17.07
N LEU A 102 5.33 -6.86 15.75
CA LEU A 102 6.28 -7.77 15.10
C LEU A 102 7.73 -7.44 15.47
N VAL A 103 8.10 -6.15 15.49
CA VAL A 103 9.43 -5.70 15.92
C VAL A 103 9.67 -6.04 17.38
N GLY A 104 8.68 -5.86 18.26
CA GLY A 104 8.77 -6.26 19.67
C GLY A 104 8.98 -7.77 19.85
N LEU A 105 8.26 -8.59 19.07
CA LEU A 105 8.42 -10.05 19.07
C LEU A 105 9.82 -10.48 18.59
N VAL A 106 10.29 -9.91 17.48
CA VAL A 106 11.63 -10.20 16.95
C VAL A 106 12.70 -9.79 17.97
N ALA A 107 12.58 -8.60 18.56
CA ALA A 107 13.50 -8.12 19.60
C ALA A 107 13.54 -9.06 20.82
N ALA A 108 12.39 -9.61 21.24
CA ALA A 108 12.31 -10.55 22.35
C ALA A 108 13.03 -11.89 22.07
N THR A 109 13.19 -12.29 20.81
CA THR A 109 13.96 -13.50 20.47
C THR A 109 15.48 -13.31 20.56
N GLY A 110 15.97 -12.08 20.68
CA GLY A 110 17.41 -11.77 20.69
C GLY A 110 18.13 -12.06 19.37
N ARG A 111 17.40 -12.44 18.31
CA ARG A 111 17.95 -12.71 16.99
C ARG A 111 18.05 -11.39 16.21
N GLN A 112 19.24 -11.09 15.68
CA GLN A 112 19.51 -9.97 14.77
C GLN A 112 18.59 -10.07 13.52
N PRO A 113 18.18 -8.95 12.89
CA PRO A 113 18.70 -7.58 13.02
C PRO A 113 18.10 -6.78 14.20
N GLY A 114 18.73 -5.64 14.53
CA GLY A 114 18.27 -4.76 15.60
C GLY A 114 16.85 -4.21 15.37
N PRO A 115 16.10 -3.85 16.43
CA PRO A 115 14.70 -3.45 16.32
C PRO A 115 14.50 -2.20 15.43
N LEU A 116 15.43 -1.25 15.47
CA LEU A 116 15.38 -0.04 14.65
C LEU A 116 15.55 -0.36 13.16
N THR A 117 16.46 -1.27 12.82
CA THR A 117 16.67 -1.69 11.43
C THR A 117 15.43 -2.40 10.88
N THR A 118 14.84 -3.33 11.63
CA THR A 118 13.60 -4.02 11.22
C THR A 118 12.43 -3.03 11.07
N LEU A 119 12.30 -2.08 11.99
CA LEU A 119 11.27 -1.04 11.92
C LEU A 119 11.44 -0.16 10.68
N LEU A 120 12.66 0.28 10.39
CA LEU A 120 12.97 1.09 9.21
C LEU A 120 12.69 0.33 7.92
N GLU A 121 13.10 -0.93 7.81
CA GLU A 121 12.84 -1.75 6.62
C GLU A 121 11.35 -1.99 6.39
N LEU A 122 10.62 -2.42 7.42
CA LEU A 122 9.20 -2.68 7.31
C LEU A 122 8.42 -1.40 6.99
N SER A 123 8.76 -0.29 7.62
CA SER A 123 8.11 1.01 7.34
C SER A 123 8.45 1.50 5.93
N GLY A 124 9.72 1.46 5.52
CA GLY A 124 10.13 1.87 4.18
C GLY A 124 9.48 1.06 3.08
N LEU A 125 9.45 -0.26 3.23
CA LEU A 125 8.84 -1.13 2.25
C LEU A 125 7.31 -1.01 2.22
N SER A 126 6.67 -0.84 3.38
CA SER A 126 5.23 -0.61 3.46
C SER A 126 4.83 0.70 2.77
N VAL A 127 5.61 1.77 2.96
CA VAL A 127 5.40 3.06 2.30
C VAL A 127 5.62 2.95 0.79
N LEU A 128 6.68 2.27 0.36
CA LEU A 128 6.96 2.03 -1.06
C LEU A 128 5.81 1.29 -1.75
N LEU A 129 5.46 0.11 -1.23
CA LEU A 129 4.42 -0.73 -1.83
C LEU A 129 3.05 -0.07 -1.76
N SER A 130 2.69 0.56 -0.64
CA SER A 130 1.40 1.27 -0.50
C SER A 130 1.34 2.47 -1.44
N GLY A 131 2.40 3.28 -1.53
CA GLY A 131 2.47 4.40 -2.46
C GLY A 131 2.32 3.96 -3.91
N ALA A 132 3.02 2.89 -4.30
CA ALA A 132 2.95 2.35 -5.65
C ALA A 132 1.58 1.72 -5.96
N ALA A 133 0.98 1.02 -5.00
CA ALA A 133 -0.35 0.43 -5.13
C ALA A 133 -1.43 1.51 -5.28
N VAL A 134 -1.40 2.55 -4.44
CA VAL A 134 -2.34 3.69 -4.50
C VAL A 134 -2.17 4.46 -5.81
N TRP A 135 -0.93 4.63 -6.29
CA TRP A 135 -0.66 5.27 -7.57
C TRP A 135 -1.19 4.45 -8.77
N ALA A 136 -0.87 3.15 -8.82
CA ALA A 136 -1.31 2.26 -9.89
C ALA A 136 -2.84 2.14 -9.93
N THR A 137 -3.49 2.00 -8.78
CA THR A 137 -4.96 1.94 -8.68
C THR A 137 -5.61 3.27 -9.06
N ALA A 138 -5.08 4.41 -8.60
CA ALA A 138 -5.61 5.74 -8.96
C ALA A 138 -5.50 6.04 -10.46
N ARG A 139 -4.44 5.55 -11.12
CA ARG A 139 -4.21 5.74 -12.56
C ARG A 139 -5.07 4.82 -13.42
N ALA A 140 -5.17 3.54 -13.04
CA ALA A 140 -5.87 2.54 -13.84
C ALA A 140 -7.38 2.46 -13.53
N GLY A 141 -7.81 2.97 -12.37
CA GLY A 141 -9.19 2.82 -11.90
C GLY A 141 -9.55 1.39 -11.48
N SER A 142 -8.57 0.49 -11.34
CA SER A 142 -8.77 -0.90 -10.92
C SER A 142 -7.62 -1.39 -10.02
N ALA A 143 -7.87 -2.44 -9.23
CA ALA A 143 -6.87 -3.03 -8.34
C ALA A 143 -5.87 -3.97 -9.05
N THR A 144 -6.23 -4.48 -10.23
CA THR A 144 -5.44 -5.48 -10.98
C THR A 144 -4.00 -5.06 -11.31
N PRO A 145 -3.72 -3.84 -11.82
CA PRO A 145 -2.34 -3.45 -12.08
C PRO A 145 -1.53 -3.21 -10.81
N ALA A 146 -2.19 -2.88 -9.69
CA ALA A 146 -1.50 -2.73 -8.41
C ALA A 146 -1.00 -4.07 -7.89
N THR A 147 -1.76 -5.17 -8.03
CA THR A 147 -1.31 -6.49 -7.58
C THR A 147 -0.09 -6.96 -8.37
N GLY A 148 -0.11 -6.82 -9.70
CA GLY A 148 1.03 -7.17 -10.54
C GLY A 148 2.29 -6.36 -10.19
N LEU A 149 2.13 -5.05 -9.95
CA LEU A 149 3.24 -4.19 -9.54
C LEU A 149 3.79 -4.55 -8.15
N ILE A 150 2.92 -4.85 -7.17
CA ILE A 150 3.34 -5.30 -5.84
C ILE A 150 4.16 -6.58 -5.96
N VAL A 151 3.68 -7.58 -6.70
CA VAL A 151 4.39 -8.85 -6.90
C VAL A 151 5.75 -8.60 -7.58
N ALA A 152 5.80 -7.76 -8.61
CA ALA A 152 7.05 -7.43 -9.30
C ALA A 152 8.06 -6.76 -8.35
N VAL A 153 7.63 -5.81 -7.51
CA VAL A 153 8.53 -5.14 -6.55
C VAL A 153 9.02 -6.11 -5.47
N VAL A 154 8.17 -7.00 -4.97
CA VAL A 154 8.55 -8.03 -3.99
C VAL A 154 9.57 -9.00 -4.57
N LEU A 155 9.33 -9.49 -5.79
CA LEU A 155 10.29 -10.35 -6.48
C LEU A 155 11.61 -9.63 -6.75
N ALA A 156 11.55 -8.37 -7.20
CA ALA A 156 12.74 -7.55 -7.40
C ALA A 156 13.52 -7.36 -6.09
N LYS A 157 12.84 -7.15 -4.96
CA LYS A 157 13.50 -7.09 -3.66
C LYS A 157 14.22 -8.41 -3.34
N LEU A 158 13.49 -9.52 -3.34
CA LEU A 158 14.00 -10.82 -2.89
C LEU A 158 15.13 -11.35 -3.79
N LEU A 159 15.04 -11.08 -5.10
CA LEU A 159 15.97 -11.63 -6.09
C LEU A 159 17.14 -10.70 -6.42
N LEU A 160 16.97 -9.38 -6.33
CA LEU A 160 17.98 -8.40 -6.74
C LEU A 160 18.45 -7.52 -5.58
N VAL A 161 17.53 -6.83 -4.91
CA VAL A 161 17.92 -5.82 -3.91
C VAL A 161 18.59 -6.45 -2.70
N ASP A 162 18.03 -7.53 -2.16
CA ASP A 162 18.58 -8.25 -1.01
C ASP A 162 19.93 -8.92 -1.30
N ARG A 163 20.32 -9.02 -2.58
CA ARG A 163 21.63 -9.55 -3.01
C ARG A 163 22.71 -8.48 -3.14
N VAL A 164 22.33 -7.23 -3.38
CA VAL A 164 23.26 -6.16 -3.76
C VAL A 164 23.36 -5.07 -2.69
N VAL A 165 22.25 -4.75 -2.02
CA VAL A 165 22.16 -3.61 -1.10
C VAL A 165 22.11 -4.14 0.33
N PRO A 166 22.99 -3.66 1.23
CA PRO A 166 22.94 -4.06 2.63
C PRO A 166 21.58 -3.70 3.27
N GLU A 167 21.08 -4.60 4.11
CA GLU A 167 19.85 -4.44 4.89
C GLU A 167 19.91 -3.18 5.78
N GLY A 168 18.75 -2.65 6.15
CA GLY A 168 18.57 -1.50 7.03
C GLY A 168 18.36 -0.18 6.28
N ALA A 169 19.04 0.88 6.72
CA ALA A 169 18.80 2.25 6.26
C ALA A 169 19.03 2.45 4.75
N ALA A 170 20.00 1.73 4.18
CA ALA A 170 20.34 1.82 2.76
C ALA A 170 19.19 1.40 1.85
N GLN A 171 18.35 0.44 2.28
CA GLN A 171 17.14 0.06 1.57
C GLN A 171 15.91 0.89 2.02
N ALA A 172 15.79 1.16 3.32
CA ALA A 172 14.61 1.79 3.89
C ALA A 172 14.42 3.25 3.44
N VAL A 173 15.48 4.06 3.44
CA VAL A 173 15.42 5.48 3.09
C VAL A 173 14.95 5.70 1.65
N PRO A 174 15.55 5.08 0.61
CA PRO A 174 15.07 5.25 -0.75
C PRO A 174 13.64 4.71 -0.93
N ALA A 175 13.29 3.60 -0.26
CA ALA A 175 11.93 3.06 -0.29
C ALA A 175 10.89 4.05 0.28
N LEU A 176 11.20 4.69 1.42
CA LEU A 176 10.37 5.75 2.02
C LEU A 176 10.18 6.94 1.06
N LEU A 177 11.28 7.42 0.47
CA LEU A 177 11.24 8.59 -0.42
C LEU A 177 10.45 8.31 -1.69
N ILE A 178 10.73 7.19 -2.37
CA ILE A 178 10.03 6.79 -3.60
C ILE A 178 8.56 6.53 -3.30
N GLY A 179 8.25 5.79 -2.23
CA GLY A 179 6.88 5.50 -1.82
C GLY A 179 6.08 6.76 -1.48
N GLY A 180 6.65 7.66 -0.69
CA GLY A 180 6.05 8.95 -0.37
C GLY A 180 5.81 9.81 -1.60
N HIS A 181 6.77 9.81 -2.54
CA HIS A 181 6.62 10.50 -3.81
C HIS A 181 5.47 9.92 -4.66
N LEU A 182 5.42 8.61 -4.85
CA LEU A 182 4.34 7.92 -5.59
C LEU A 182 2.97 8.18 -4.95
N PHE A 183 2.88 8.13 -3.62
CA PHE A 183 1.66 8.45 -2.89
C PHE A 183 1.23 9.90 -3.15
N SER A 184 2.16 10.86 -3.13
CA SER A 184 1.87 12.25 -3.43
C SER A 184 1.36 12.45 -4.86
N LEU A 185 1.95 11.74 -5.84
CA LEU A 185 1.51 11.75 -7.23
C LEU A 185 0.12 11.16 -7.37
N ALA A 186 -0.17 10.08 -6.64
CA ALA A 186 -1.50 9.47 -6.63
C ALA A 186 -2.56 10.45 -6.14
N LEU A 187 -2.32 11.12 -5.00
CA LEU A 187 -3.25 12.13 -4.48
C LEU A 187 -3.45 13.32 -5.44
N ARG A 188 -2.42 13.69 -6.21
CA ARG A 188 -2.54 14.71 -7.27
C ARG A 188 -3.38 14.21 -8.45
N ALA A 189 -3.20 12.96 -8.87
CA ALA A 189 -3.96 12.34 -9.97
C ALA A 189 -5.46 12.20 -9.67
N LEU A 190 -5.84 12.19 -8.38
CA LEU A 190 -7.22 12.16 -7.92
C LEU A 190 -7.91 13.54 -7.90
N ARG A 191 -7.20 14.64 -8.24
CA ARG A 191 -7.81 15.98 -8.28
C ARG A 191 -8.71 16.17 -9.53
N PRO A 192 -9.90 16.78 -9.40
CA PRO A 192 -10.88 16.93 -10.49
C PRO A 192 -10.36 17.55 -11.80
N GLY A 193 -9.32 18.40 -11.75
CA GLY A 193 -8.76 19.04 -12.96
C GLY A 193 -7.83 18.16 -13.81
N ALA A 194 -7.35 17.03 -13.31
CA ALA A 194 -6.35 16.21 -14.01
C ALA A 194 -6.94 15.30 -15.11
N ARG A 195 -8.23 14.95 -15.02
CA ARG A 195 -8.87 13.98 -15.93
C ARG A 195 -9.61 14.62 -17.10
N SER A 196 -10.08 15.86 -16.94
CA SER A 196 -10.81 16.59 -18.00
C SER A 196 -9.94 16.88 -19.23
N GLY A 197 -8.62 17.07 -19.05
CA GLY A 197 -7.68 17.27 -20.15
C GLY A 197 -7.36 16.00 -20.96
N ALA A 198 -7.43 14.81 -20.34
CA ALA A 198 -7.03 13.55 -20.99
C ALA A 198 -8.13 12.97 -21.90
N ARG A 199 -9.41 13.21 -21.60
CA ARG A 199 -10.52 12.75 -22.46
C ARG A 199 -10.77 13.63 -23.68
N LEU A 200 -10.38 14.91 -23.64
CA LEU A 200 -10.54 15.82 -24.77
C LEU A 200 -9.45 15.64 -25.85
N GLY A 201 -8.34 14.95 -25.54
CA GLY A 201 -7.24 14.67 -26.48
C GLY A 201 -7.33 13.32 -27.20
N HIS A 202 -8.35 12.50 -26.93
CA HIS A 202 -8.54 11.19 -27.56
C HIS A 202 -9.84 11.10 -28.37
N GLY A 203 -10.51 12.25 -28.60
CA GLY A 203 -11.60 12.35 -29.55
C GLY A 203 -11.04 12.37 -30.97
N ASP A 204 -10.96 11.19 -31.57
CA ASP A 204 -11.17 10.91 -32.99
C ASP A 204 -11.08 12.10 -33.94
N ALA A 205 -9.87 12.34 -34.46
CA ALA A 205 -9.68 12.97 -35.76
C ALA A 205 -9.98 11.97 -36.91
N HIS A 206 -11.04 11.15 -36.77
CA HIS A 206 -11.62 10.44 -37.90
C HIS A 206 -12.57 11.37 -38.63
N LEU A 207 -11.98 12.31 -39.38
CA LEU A 207 -12.62 12.95 -40.51
C LEU A 207 -12.95 11.84 -41.52
N GLY A 208 -14.20 11.41 -41.55
CA GLY A 208 -14.71 10.52 -42.60
C GLY A 208 -14.53 11.15 -43.99
N PRO A 209 -14.30 10.33 -45.03
CA PRO A 209 -14.11 10.84 -46.39
C PRO A 209 -15.42 11.46 -46.89
N ARG A 210 -15.33 12.71 -47.33
CA ARG A 210 -16.39 13.37 -48.10
C ARG A 210 -16.60 12.60 -49.39
N GLU A 211 -17.78 12.02 -49.54
CA GLU A 211 -18.28 11.51 -50.82
C GLU A 211 -18.35 12.67 -51.82
N ALA A 212 -17.85 12.41 -53.03
CA ALA A 212 -17.92 13.28 -54.20
C ALA A 212 -18.71 12.56 -55.30
#